data_AF-A0A7V1WA50-F1
#
_entry.id   AF-A0A7V1WA50-F1
#
_cell.length_a   1.000
_cell.length_b   1.000
_cell.length_c   1.000
_cell.angle_alpha   90.00
_cell.angle_beta   90.00
_cell.angle_gamma   90.00
#
_symmetry.space_group_name_H-M   'P 1'
#
loop_
_entity.id
_entity.type
_entity.pdbx_description
1 polymer ?
#
loop_
_entity_poly.entity_id
_entity_poly.type
_entity_poly.pdbx_seq_one_letter_code
_entity_poly.pdbx_strand_id
1 'polypeptide(L)'
;MIRTLRARAALLLGLLLLAASAAHAQIRPPAVPLIVHDPYFSVWSFNDRLTDDWSRHWTGAVQALCGMVRADGCTYRFSGPAPAGCPAMDQVGLETTPTRTGYRFRGSGVELAVSFLSPLLPN
;
A
#
# COMPACT_ATOMS: atom_id res chain seq x y z
N MET A 1 -33.97 1.44 39.32
CA MET A 1 -33.54 0.29 38.48
C MET A 1 -33.60 0.55 36.97
N ILE A 2 -34.68 1.11 36.40
CA ILE A 2 -34.82 1.28 34.93
C ILE A 2 -33.89 2.36 34.33
N ARG A 3 -33.61 3.45 35.06
CA ARG A 3 -32.72 4.54 34.60
C ARG A 3 -31.25 4.10 34.45
N THR A 4 -30.76 3.27 35.36
CA THR A 4 -29.38 2.74 35.34
C THR A 4 -29.19 1.70 34.23
N LEU A 5 -30.24 0.97 33.86
CA LEU A 5 -30.22 0.01 32.75
C LEU A 5 -30.13 0.74 31.39
N ARG A 6 -30.89 1.85 31.23
CA ARG A 6 -30.86 2.69 30.03
C ARG A 6 -29.51 3.38 29.82
N ALA A 7 -28.89 3.89 30.88
CA ALA A 7 -27.58 4.53 30.81
C ALA A 7 -26.46 3.54 30.42
N ARG A 8 -26.50 2.31 30.95
CA ARG A 8 -25.55 1.25 30.57
C ARG A 8 -25.74 0.78 29.14
N ALA A 9 -26.98 0.62 28.69
CA ALA A 9 -27.29 0.26 27.30
C ALA A 9 -26.82 1.35 26.31
N ALA A 10 -27.02 2.62 26.62
CA ALA A 10 -26.55 3.74 25.80
C ALA A 10 -25.01 3.80 25.73
N LEU A 11 -24.33 3.54 26.85
CA LEU A 11 -22.85 3.51 26.90
C LEU A 11 -22.29 2.34 26.09
N LEU A 12 -22.89 1.14 26.21
CA LEU A 12 -22.49 -0.04 25.45
C LEU A 12 -22.73 0.14 23.94
N LEU A 13 -23.88 0.70 23.56
CA LEU A 13 -24.20 1.01 22.17
C LEU A 13 -23.23 2.07 21.61
N GLY A 14 -22.89 3.10 22.40
CA GLY A 14 -21.89 4.10 22.04
C GLY A 14 -20.51 3.50 21.82
N LEU A 15 -20.06 2.58 22.70
CA LEU A 15 -18.78 1.88 22.55
C LEU A 15 -18.75 0.99 21.29
N LEU A 16 -19.84 0.28 21.02
CA LEU A 16 -19.98 -0.57 19.84
C LEU A 16 -19.92 0.23 18.53
N LEU A 17 -20.60 1.38 18.48
CA LEU A 17 -20.56 2.26 17.31
C LEU A 17 -19.17 2.86 17.08
N LEU A 18 -18.43 3.21 18.14
CA LEU A 18 -17.06 3.71 18.03
C LEU A 18 -16.09 2.64 17.49
N ALA A 19 -16.22 1.40 17.98
CA ALA A 19 -15.41 0.28 17.54
C ALA A 19 -15.67 -0.09 16.06
N ALA A 20 -16.93 -0.04 15.62
CA ALA A 20 -17.30 -0.33 14.23
C ALA A 20 -16.71 0.68 13.23
N SER A 21 -16.66 1.97 13.58
CA SER A 21 -16.06 3.01 12.72
C SER A 21 -14.54 2.87 12.57
N ALA A 22 -13.86 2.30 13.57
CA ALA A 22 -12.42 2.05 13.50
C ALA A 22 -12.06 0.82 12.64
N ALA A 23 -13.03 -0.05 12.34
CA ALA A 23 -12.81 -1.31 11.63
C ALA A 23 -12.94 -1.20 10.10
N HIS A 24 -12.58 -0.05 9.50
CA HIS A 24 -12.44 0.03 8.05
C HIS A 24 -11.17 -0.73 7.64
N ALA A 25 -11.30 -2.02 7.35
CA ALA A 25 -10.21 -2.82 6.82
C ALA A 25 -9.73 -2.20 5.50
N GLN A 26 -8.48 -1.75 5.46
CA GLN A 26 -7.85 -1.32 4.22
C GLN A 26 -7.87 -2.51 3.26
N ILE A 27 -8.66 -2.42 2.20
CA ILE A 27 -8.75 -3.47 1.17
C ILE A 27 -7.36 -3.61 0.57
N ARG A 28 -6.69 -4.72 0.88
CA ARG A 28 -5.43 -5.09 0.25
C ARG A 28 -5.74 -6.03 -0.92
N PRO A 29 -5.51 -5.60 -2.17
CA PRO A 29 -5.67 -6.51 -3.30
C PRO A 29 -4.55 -7.58 -3.26
N PRO A 30 -4.84 -8.82 -3.69
CA PRO A 30 -3.84 -9.89 -3.75
C PRO A 30 -2.69 -9.55 -4.72
N ALA A 31 -2.96 -8.72 -5.73
CA ALA A 31 -1.98 -8.15 -6.63
C ALA A 31 -2.25 -6.65 -6.81
N VAL A 32 -1.26 -5.82 -6.53
CA VAL A 32 -1.35 -4.36 -6.66
C VAL A 32 -0.91 -3.94 -8.07
N PRO A 33 -1.73 -3.21 -8.83
CA PRO A 33 -1.34 -2.73 -10.15
C PRO A 33 -0.26 -1.64 -10.01
N LEU A 34 0.87 -1.82 -10.68
CA LEU A 34 1.95 -0.82 -10.73
C LEU A 34 1.96 -0.12 -12.09
N ILE A 35 1.92 -0.86 -13.19
CA ILE A 35 1.84 -0.26 -14.53
C ILE A 35 0.83 -1.10 -15.30
N VAL A 36 -0.31 -0.53 -15.69
CA VAL A 36 -1.37 -1.28 -16.37
C VAL A 36 -1.77 -0.52 -17.64
N HIS A 37 -0.85 -0.49 -18.61
CA HIS A 37 -1.02 0.24 -19.86
C HIS A 37 -1.73 -0.61 -20.92
N ASP A 38 -1.23 -1.82 -21.18
CA ASP A 38 -1.75 -2.75 -22.19
C ASP A 38 -1.41 -4.21 -21.82
N PRO A 39 -1.93 -5.23 -22.54
CA PRO A 39 -1.72 -6.65 -22.19
C PRO A 39 -0.27 -7.13 -22.18
N TYR A 40 0.67 -6.41 -22.81
CA TYR A 40 2.10 -6.72 -22.83
C TYR A 40 2.89 -5.89 -21.80
N PHE A 41 2.41 -4.69 -21.47
CA PHE A 41 2.98 -3.82 -20.45
C PHE A 41 2.03 -3.65 -19.25
N SER A 42 1.84 -4.77 -18.55
CA SER A 42 0.95 -4.91 -17.40
C SER A 42 1.71 -5.55 -16.23
N VAL A 43 2.28 -4.69 -15.37
CA VAL A 43 3.20 -4.97 -14.26
C VAL A 43 2.51 -4.80 -12.90
N TRP A 44 2.67 -5.81 -12.04
CA TRP A 44 1.95 -5.96 -10.77
C TRP A 44 2.90 -6.36 -9.63
N SER A 45 2.54 -5.97 -8.41
CA SER A 45 3.16 -6.47 -7.17
C SER A 45 2.27 -7.53 -6.53
N PHE A 46 2.78 -8.73 -6.31
CA PHE A 46 2.05 -9.83 -5.67
C PHE A 46 2.36 -9.96 -4.18
N ASN A 47 3.10 -9.01 -3.61
CA ASN A 47 3.64 -9.07 -2.24
C ASN A 47 2.99 -8.03 -1.33
N ASP A 48 3.10 -8.24 -0.02
CA ASP A 48 2.55 -7.31 0.97
C ASP A 48 3.27 -5.96 0.97
N ARG A 49 4.61 -6.01 0.88
CA ARG A 49 5.45 -4.83 0.74
C ARG A 49 6.05 -4.79 -0.66
N LEU A 50 6.10 -3.61 -1.26
CA LEU A 50 6.65 -3.40 -2.61
C LEU A 50 8.14 -3.81 -2.72
N THR A 51 8.80 -3.89 -1.58
CA THR A 51 10.20 -4.24 -1.41
C THR A 51 10.46 -5.76 -1.31
N ASP A 52 9.45 -6.61 -1.11
CA ASP A 52 9.71 -8.00 -0.71
C ASP A 52 10.17 -8.91 -1.87
N ASP A 53 9.71 -8.65 -3.10
CA ASP A 53 10.07 -9.43 -4.29
C ASP A 53 9.86 -8.60 -5.57
N TRP A 54 10.32 -9.12 -6.71
CA TRP A 54 10.16 -8.47 -8.00
C TRP A 54 8.69 -8.34 -8.40
N SER A 55 8.37 -7.21 -9.01
CA SER A 55 7.15 -7.08 -9.79
C SER A 55 7.14 -8.06 -10.96
N ARG A 56 5.94 -8.43 -11.38
CA ARG A 56 5.69 -9.43 -12.41
C ARG A 56 4.71 -8.88 -13.43
N HIS A 57 4.84 -9.34 -14.66
CA HIS A 57 3.78 -9.26 -15.64
C HIS A 57 2.52 -9.97 -15.11
N TRP A 58 1.32 -9.61 -15.59
CA TRP A 58 0.07 -10.26 -15.14
C TRP A 58 0.03 -11.79 -15.36
N THR A 59 0.86 -12.32 -16.27
CA THR A 59 1.04 -13.76 -16.48
C THR A 59 1.97 -14.44 -15.46
N GLY A 60 2.55 -13.69 -14.53
CA GLY A 60 3.48 -14.18 -13.51
C GLY A 60 4.97 -14.15 -13.93
N ALA A 61 5.29 -13.87 -15.19
CA ALA A 61 6.66 -13.68 -15.63
C ALA A 61 7.31 -12.48 -14.92
N VAL A 62 8.57 -12.59 -14.52
CA VAL A 62 9.28 -11.50 -13.85
C VAL A 62 9.39 -10.30 -14.79
N GLN A 63 8.94 -9.13 -14.32
CA GLN A 63 9.07 -7.86 -15.02
C GLN A 63 9.47 -6.82 -13.98
N ALA A 64 10.77 -6.80 -13.70
CA ALA A 64 11.34 -6.23 -12.49
C ALA A 64 11.31 -4.69 -12.49
N LEU A 65 10.79 -4.14 -11.39
CA LEU A 65 10.97 -2.75 -11.00
C LEU A 65 11.85 -2.70 -9.74
N CYS A 66 12.89 -1.89 -9.79
CA CYS A 66 13.75 -1.56 -8.65
C CYS A 66 13.61 -0.05 -8.40
N GLY A 67 13.37 0.31 -7.15
CA GLY A 67 13.25 1.70 -6.73
C GLY A 67 14.13 1.94 -5.51
N MET A 68 15.03 2.92 -5.60
CA MET A 68 15.89 3.33 -4.51
C MET A 68 15.87 4.85 -4.35
N VAL A 69 16.03 5.30 -3.11
CA VAL A 69 16.16 6.71 -2.75
C VAL A 69 17.39 6.88 -1.86
N ARG A 70 18.06 8.02 -1.96
CA ARG A 70 19.15 8.39 -1.05
C ARG A 70 18.69 9.58 -0.20
N ALA A 71 18.81 9.43 1.12
CA ALA A 71 18.55 10.46 2.11
C ALA A 71 19.69 10.45 3.14
N ASP A 72 20.22 11.63 3.48
CA ASP A 72 21.30 11.81 4.47
C ASP A 72 22.53 10.89 4.27
N GLY A 73 22.91 10.65 3.02
CA GLY A 73 24.05 9.79 2.67
C GLY A 73 23.75 8.28 2.71
N CYS A 74 22.59 7.87 3.20
CA CYS A 74 22.13 6.48 3.22
C CYS A 74 21.23 6.18 2.02
N THR A 75 21.45 5.05 1.34
CA THR A 75 20.57 4.57 0.27
C THR A 75 19.59 3.55 0.82
N TYR A 76 18.32 3.69 0.47
CA TYR A 76 17.24 2.79 0.84
C TYR A 76 16.49 2.31 -0.41
N ARG A 77 15.98 1.08 -0.38
CA ARG A 77 15.07 0.55 -1.41
C ARG A 77 13.62 0.79 -1.00
N PHE A 78 12.81 1.22 -1.95
CA PHE A 78 11.35 1.34 -1.80
C PHE A 78 10.60 0.41 -2.78
N SER A 79 11.29 -0.21 -3.73
CA SER A 79 10.71 -1.21 -4.63
C SER A 79 11.74 -2.27 -5.02
N GLY A 80 11.32 -3.53 -5.01
CA GLY A 80 12.14 -4.69 -5.34
C GLY A 80 13.05 -5.20 -4.20
N PRO A 81 13.54 -6.45 -4.31
CA PRO A 81 14.34 -7.10 -3.28
C PRO A 81 15.84 -6.82 -3.40
N ALA A 82 16.29 -6.24 -4.52
CA ALA A 82 17.71 -6.02 -4.79
C ALA A 82 18.06 -4.52 -4.91
N PRO A 83 19.30 -4.13 -4.57
CA PRO A 83 20.37 -4.97 -4.04
C PRO A 83 20.12 -5.38 -2.57
N ALA A 84 20.42 -6.64 -2.22
CA ALA A 84 20.08 -7.22 -0.92
C ALA A 84 20.75 -6.51 0.29
N GLY A 85 21.89 -5.85 0.09
CA GLY A 85 22.58 -5.06 1.11
C GLY A 85 22.00 -3.66 1.34
N CYS A 86 21.00 -3.25 0.56
CA CYS A 86 20.33 -1.96 0.71
C CYS A 86 19.10 -2.11 1.62
N PRO A 87 19.02 -1.35 2.74
CA PRO A 87 17.87 -1.44 3.65
C PRO A 87 16.57 -1.00 2.96
N ALA A 88 15.48 -1.72 3.24
CA ALA A 88 14.14 -1.29 2.81
C ALA A 88 13.66 -0.10 3.62
N MET A 89 13.01 0.87 2.98
CA MET A 89 12.19 1.84 3.70
C MET A 89 10.95 1.16 4.28
N ASP A 90 10.44 1.69 5.39
CA ASP A 90 9.22 1.19 6.00
C ASP A 90 8.01 1.64 5.19
N GLN A 91 7.36 0.70 4.50
CA GLN A 91 6.06 0.92 3.87
C GLN A 91 5.00 1.15 4.96
N VAL A 92 4.43 2.35 4.99
CA VAL A 92 3.43 2.78 5.99
C VAL A 92 2.03 2.97 5.40
N GLY A 93 1.89 2.91 4.09
CA GLY A 93 0.58 3.04 3.44
C GLY A 93 0.56 2.53 2.00
N LEU A 94 -0.62 2.04 1.60
CA LEU A 94 -0.98 1.64 0.26
C LEU A 94 -2.42 2.10 0.00
N GLU A 95 -2.62 2.80 -1.10
CA GLU A 95 -3.93 3.21 -1.59
C GLU A 95 -4.04 2.84 -3.08
N THR A 96 -5.18 2.30 -3.49
CA THR A 96 -5.44 1.93 -4.88
C THR A 96 -6.75 2.53 -5.33
N THR A 97 -6.71 3.27 -6.43
CA THR A 97 -7.86 3.79 -7.17
C THR A 97 -7.85 3.19 -8.58
N PRO A 98 -8.93 3.35 -9.37
CA PRO A 98 -8.98 2.78 -10.72
C PRO A 98 -7.83 3.16 -11.65
N THR A 99 -7.18 4.31 -11.46
CA THR A 99 -6.13 4.84 -12.35
C THR A 99 -4.80 5.13 -11.63
N ARG A 100 -4.76 4.95 -10.31
CA ARG A 100 -3.57 5.27 -9.50
C ARG A 100 -3.36 4.26 -8.38
N THR A 101 -2.11 3.85 -8.20
CA THR A 101 -1.64 3.21 -6.97
C THR A 101 -0.67 4.14 -6.26
N GLY A 102 -0.93 4.42 -4.99
CA GLY A 102 -0.08 5.23 -4.13
C GLY A 102 0.55 4.40 -3.02
N TYR A 103 1.88 4.46 -2.88
CA TYR A 103 2.61 3.93 -1.73
C TYR A 103 3.18 5.08 -0.91
N ARG A 104 3.19 4.91 0.43
CA ARG A 104 3.89 5.81 1.35
C ARG A 104 4.94 5.03 2.13
N PHE A 105 6.15 5.60 2.23
CA PHE A 105 7.28 5.03 2.94
C PHE A 105 7.85 6.03 3.94
N ARG A 106 8.38 5.56 5.07
CA ARG A 106 9.15 6.38 6.02
C ARG A 106 10.55 5.82 6.24
N GLY A 107 11.51 6.71 6.42
CA GLY A 107 12.90 6.36 6.71
C GLY A 107 13.79 7.59 6.68
N SER A 108 14.88 7.62 7.44
CA SER A 108 15.83 8.76 7.51
C SER A 108 15.16 10.13 7.72
N GLY A 109 14.14 10.22 8.56
CA GLY A 109 13.42 11.49 8.81
C GLY A 109 12.58 12.02 7.65
N VAL A 110 12.47 11.27 6.54
CA VAL A 110 11.64 11.65 5.37
C VAL A 110 10.45 10.71 5.19
N GLU A 111 9.37 11.26 4.63
CA GLU A 111 8.26 10.48 4.08
C GLU A 111 8.31 10.54 2.54
N LEU A 112 8.40 9.38 1.90
CA LEU A 112 8.42 9.22 0.45
C LEU A 112 7.04 8.76 -0.02
N ALA A 113 6.40 9.56 -0.88
CA ALA A 113 5.17 9.18 -1.58
C ALA A 113 5.50 8.78 -3.03
N VAL A 114 5.14 7.56 -3.42
CA VAL A 114 5.32 7.04 -4.78
C VAL A 114 3.94 6.83 -5.39
N SER A 115 3.69 7.46 -6.54
CA SER A 115 2.46 7.27 -7.30
C SER A 115 2.75 6.59 -8.62
N PHE A 116 2.09 5.48 -8.86
CA PHE A 116 2.02 4.85 -10.15
C PHE A 116 0.70 5.25 -10.82
N LEU A 117 0.79 5.80 -12.02
CA LEU A 117 -0.36 6.26 -12.81
C LEU A 117 -0.46 5.46 -14.09
N SER A 118 -1.66 4.99 -14.41
CA SER A 118 -1.99 4.43 -15.72
C SER A 118 -3.14 5.26 -16.29
N PRO A 119 -2.85 6.33 -17.05
CA PRO A 119 -3.88 7.18 -17.64
C PRO A 119 -4.52 6.44 -18.81
N LEU A 120 -5.41 5.50 -18.50
CA LEU A 120 -6.29 4.85 -19.46
C LEU A 120 -7.35 5.87 -19.87
N LEU A 121 -6.98 6.76 -20.80
CA LEU A 121 -7.93 7.70 -21.40
C LEU A 121 -8.83 6.91 -22.36
N PRO A 122 -10.15 6.97 -22.21
CA PRO A 122 -11.05 6.43 -23.22
C PRO A 122 -10.85 7.22 -24.52
N ASN A 123 -10.59 6.49 -25.59
CA ASN A 123 -10.56 7.01 -26.96
C ASN A 123 -11.98 7.20 -27.53
#